data_AF-A0A930Y317-F1
#
_entry.id   AF-A0A930Y317-F1
#
_cell.length_a   1.000
_cell.length_b   1.000
_cell.length_c   1.000
_cell.angle_alpha   90.00
_cell.angle_beta   90.00
_cell.angle_gamma   90.00
#
_symmetry.space_group_name_H-M   'P 1'
#
loop_
_entity.id
_entity.type
_entity.pdbx_description
1 polymer ?
#
loop_
_entity_poly.entity_id
_entity_poly.type
_entity_poly.pdbx_seq_one_letter_code
_entity_poly.pdbx_strand_id
1 'polypeptide(L)'
;MFGISFGEMLVVAMVALVIVGPQRLPAAARYCGALLGRLQRQTAQVKREISREMDLEELRQAKDEAERIAMEVKEAGAAAVPDRPGAAPAGGVDERQGRP
;
A
#
# COMPACT_ATOMS: atom_id res chain seq x y z
N MET A 1 -18.55 18.54 -6.14
CA MET A 1 -19.95 18.63 -6.58
C MET A 1 -20.05 17.99 -7.96
N PHE A 2 -20.39 16.71 -8.01
CA PHE A 2 -20.69 15.98 -9.24
C PHE A 2 -21.81 15.00 -8.90
N GLY A 3 -23.04 15.52 -8.89
CA GLY A 3 -24.24 14.71 -8.75
C GLY A 3 -24.78 14.40 -10.14
N ILE A 4 -24.09 13.56 -10.91
CA ILE A 4 -24.66 13.07 -12.17
C ILE A 4 -25.65 11.97 -11.80
N SER A 5 -26.94 12.29 -11.91
CA SER A 5 -28.01 11.32 -11.77
C SER A 5 -28.08 10.45 -13.03
N PHE A 6 -28.63 9.23 -12.90
CA PHE A 6 -28.84 8.32 -14.03
C PHE A 6 -29.62 8.98 -15.17
N GLY A 7 -30.58 9.86 -14.85
CA GLY A 7 -31.35 10.61 -15.83
C GLY A 7 -30.50 11.57 -16.68
N GLU A 8 -29.54 12.27 -16.07
CA GLU A 8 -28.66 13.19 -16.79
C GLU A 8 -27.73 12.43 -17.74
N MET A 9 -27.21 11.28 -17.32
CA MET A 9 -26.40 10.40 -18.18
C MET A 9 -27.19 9.90 -19.40
N LEU A 10 -28.48 9.60 -19.22
CA LEU A 10 -29.38 9.20 -20.31
C LEU A 10 -29.59 10.33 -21.33
N VAL A 11 -29.82 11.56 -20.86
CA VAL A 11 -30.00 12.73 -21.73
C VAL A 11 -28.73 13.00 -22.53
N VAL A 12 -27.55 12.97 -21.88
CA VAL A 12 -26.26 13.15 -22.56
C VAL A 12 -26.04 12.06 -23.60
N ALA A 13 -26.34 10.80 -23.28
CA ALA A 13 -26.26 9.71 -24.24
C ALA A 13 -27.17 9.97 -25.44
N MET A 14 -28.42 10.37 -25.21
CA MET A 14 -29.36 10.64 -26.28
C MET A 14 -28.89 11.78 -27.20
N VAL A 15 -28.38 12.88 -26.63
CA VAL A 15 -27.79 13.99 -27.40
C VAL A 15 -26.57 13.55 -28.20
N ALA A 16 -25.68 12.76 -27.60
CA ALA A 16 -24.51 12.20 -28.28
C ALA A 16 -24.92 11.30 -29.46
N LEU A 17 -25.97 10.50 -29.31
CA LEU A 17 -26.53 9.69 -30.39
C LEU A 17 -27.08 10.55 -31.55
N VAL A 18 -27.69 11.70 -31.27
CA VAL A 18 -28.21 12.59 -32.33
C VAL A 18 -27.08 13.31 -33.07
N ILE A 19 -26.10 13.85 -32.35
CA ILE A 19 -24.99 14.63 -32.93
C ILE A 19 -24.03 13.73 -33.72
N VAL A 20 -23.61 12.64 -33.10
CA VAL A 20 -22.62 11.73 -33.70
C VAL A 20 -23.30 10.71 -34.63
N GLY A 21 -24.50 10.28 -34.26
CA GLY A 21 -25.24 9.20 -34.91
C GLY A 21 -25.01 7.85 -34.20
N PRO A 22 -26.06 7.03 -34.00
CA PRO A 22 -25.95 5.73 -33.32
C PRO A 22 -24.99 4.76 -33.99
N GLN A 23 -24.83 4.86 -35.32
CA GLN A 23 -23.94 4.01 -36.10
C GLN A 23 -22.46 4.46 -36.01
N ARG A 24 -22.20 5.74 -35.73
CA ARG A 24 -20.84 6.31 -35.73
C ARG A 24 -20.21 6.37 -34.34
N LEU A 25 -21.03 6.50 -33.29
CA LEU A 25 -20.61 6.42 -31.89
C LEU A 25 -19.77 5.15 -31.58
N PRO A 26 -20.19 3.92 -31.96
CA PRO A 26 -19.40 2.71 -31.74
C PRO A 26 -18.12 2.68 -32.58
N ALA A 27 -18.13 3.25 -33.78
CA ALA A 27 -16.94 3.35 -34.62
C ALA A 27 -15.90 4.30 -33.99
N ALA A 28 -16.34 5.46 -33.48
CA ALA A 28 -15.47 6.40 -32.77
C ALA A 28 -14.91 5.81 -31.48
N ALA A 29 -15.74 5.13 -30.69
CA ALA A 29 -15.29 4.43 -29.48
C ALA A 29 -14.25 3.34 -29.80
N ARG A 30 -14.44 2.58 -30.89
CA ARG A 30 -13.45 1.60 -31.36
C ARG A 30 -12.15 2.25 -31.81
N TYR A 31 -12.21 3.39 -32.49
CA TYR A 31 -11.02 4.11 -32.94
C TYR A 31 -10.21 4.67 -31.76
N CYS A 32 -10.87 5.39 -30.85
CA CYS A 32 -10.25 5.90 -29.62
C CYS A 32 -9.74 4.77 -28.73
N GLY A 33 -10.53 3.69 -28.58
CA GLY A 33 -10.14 2.50 -27.82
C GLY A 33 -8.95 1.77 -28.43
N ALA A 34 -8.85 1.69 -29.76
CA ALA A 34 -7.69 1.11 -30.43
C ALA A 34 -6.43 1.97 -30.24
N LEU A 35 -6.55 3.30 -30.28
CA LEU A 35 -5.46 4.24 -30.00
C LEU A 35 -4.97 4.13 -28.55
N LEU A 36 -5.89 4.21 -27.59
CA LEU A 36 -5.57 4.06 -26.17
C LEU A 36 -5.03 2.66 -25.86
N GLY A 37 -5.58 1.62 -26.47
CA GLY A 37 -5.11 0.25 -26.30
C GLY A 37 -3.70 0.02 -26.84
N ARG A 38 -3.31 0.72 -27.92
CA ARG A 38 -1.93 0.72 -28.43
C ARG A 38 -0.97 1.41 -27.47
N LEU A 39 -1.35 2.58 -26.94
CA LEU A 39 -0.57 3.31 -25.94
C LEU A 39 -0.41 2.48 -24.66
N GLN A 40 -1.50 1.88 -24.17
CA GLN A 40 -1.48 1.00 -23.00
C GLN A 40 -0.55 -0.20 -23.20
N ARG A 41 -0.51 -0.79 -24.41
CA ARG A 41 0.42 -1.88 -24.75
C ARG A 41 1.88 -1.44 -24.75
N GLN A 42 2.17 -0.24 -25.24
CA GLN A 42 3.52 0.34 -25.22
C GLN A 42 3.97 0.61 -23.78
N THR A 43 3.12 1.21 -22.95
CA THR A 43 3.39 1.37 -21.51
C THR A 43 3.53 0.02 -20.81
N ALA A 44 2.77 -1.00 -21.21
CA ALA A 44 2.93 -2.35 -20.66
C ALA A 44 4.23 -3.04 -21.09
N GLN A 45 4.79 -2.72 -22.27
CA GLN A 45 6.11 -3.20 -22.69
C GLN A 45 7.22 -2.52 -21.89
N VAL A 46 7.15 -1.19 -21.75
CA VAL A 46 8.08 -0.42 -20.91
C VAL A 46 8.01 -0.89 -19.46
N LYS A 47 6.80 -1.10 -18.91
CA LYS A 47 6.63 -1.66 -17.57
C LYS A 47 7.25 -3.06 -17.44
N ARG A 48 7.25 -3.88 -18.49
CA ARG A 48 7.86 -5.22 -18.47
C ARG A 48 9.39 -5.18 -18.56
N GLU A 49 9.96 -4.24 -19.29
CA GLU A 49 11.41 -3.99 -19.30
C GLU A 49 11.87 -3.45 -17.95
N ILE A 50 11.17 -2.44 -17.44
CA ILE A 50 11.38 -1.86 -16.10
C ILE A 50 11.21 -2.94 -15.01
N SER A 51 10.15 -3.74 -15.05
CA SER A 51 9.97 -4.85 -14.10
C SER A 51 11.02 -5.94 -14.24
N ARG A 52 11.65 -6.13 -15.41
CA ARG A 52 12.74 -7.11 -15.56
C ARG A 52 14.05 -6.64 -14.94
N GLU A 53 14.28 -5.34 -14.85
CA GLU A 53 15.44 -4.76 -14.18
C GLU A 53 15.16 -4.47 -12.69
N MET A 54 13.90 -4.27 -12.30
CA MET A 54 13.52 -3.89 -10.92
C MET A 54 13.08 -5.05 -10.01
N ASP A 55 12.95 -6.30 -10.51
CA ASP A 55 12.38 -7.41 -9.71
C ASP A 55 13.32 -8.01 -8.65
N LEU A 56 14.55 -7.53 -8.50
CA LEU A 56 15.48 -8.06 -7.48
C LEU A 56 16.21 -7.01 -6.64
N GLU A 57 16.27 -5.75 -7.06
CA GLU A 57 16.97 -4.69 -6.31
C GLU A 57 16.02 -3.81 -5.48
N GLU A 58 14.82 -3.48 -5.97
CA GLU A 58 13.88 -2.65 -5.21
C GLU A 58 13.09 -3.42 -4.15
N LEU A 59 12.71 -4.67 -4.42
CA LEU A 59 12.12 -5.55 -3.40
C LEU A 59 13.09 -5.82 -2.25
N ARG A 60 14.40 -5.76 -2.53
CA ARG A 60 15.48 -5.88 -1.54
C ARG A 60 15.69 -4.58 -0.77
N GLN A 61 15.75 -3.44 -1.46
CA GLN A 61 15.84 -2.13 -0.81
C GLN A 61 14.61 -1.83 0.06
N ALA A 62 13.39 -2.11 -0.42
CA ALA A 62 12.17 -1.94 0.36
C ALA A 62 12.13 -2.87 1.59
N LYS A 63 12.70 -4.08 1.49
CA LYS A 63 12.87 -4.97 2.64
C LYS A 63 13.90 -4.45 3.63
N ASP A 64 15.08 -4.05 3.16
CA ASP A 64 16.16 -3.56 4.01
C ASP A 64 15.78 -2.25 4.72
N GLU A 65 15.04 -1.36 4.04
CA GLU A 65 14.52 -0.13 4.61
C GLU A 65 13.41 -0.41 5.64
N ALA A 66 12.49 -1.33 5.33
CA ALA A 66 11.49 -1.78 6.30
C ALA A 66 12.11 -2.47 7.53
N GLU A 67 13.19 -3.24 7.35
CA GLU A 67 13.90 -3.92 8.44
C GLU A 67 14.66 -2.92 9.32
N ARG A 68 15.30 -1.91 8.71
CA ARG A 68 15.92 -0.79 9.45
C ARG A 68 14.90 0.00 10.26
N ILE A 69 13.77 0.38 9.66
CA ILE A 69 12.70 1.08 10.37
C ILE A 69 12.14 0.22 11.50
N ALA A 70 11.97 -1.09 11.28
CA ALA A 70 11.52 -2.01 12.33
C ALA A 70 12.54 -2.13 13.48
N MET A 71 13.84 -2.13 13.18
CA MET A 71 14.89 -2.13 14.21
C MET A 71 14.95 -0.80 14.97
N GLU A 72 14.84 0.35 14.29
CA GLU A 72 14.79 1.66 14.93
C GLU A 72 13.54 1.83 15.81
N VAL A 73 12.37 1.33 15.35
CA VAL A 73 11.13 1.31 16.15
C VAL A 73 11.26 0.34 17.32
N LYS A 74 12.00 -0.76 17.17
CA LYS A 74 12.25 -1.71 18.26
C LYS A 74 13.26 -1.17 19.27
N GLU A 75 14.27 -0.42 18.86
CA GLU A 75 15.21 0.26 19.76
C GLU A 75 14.56 1.46 20.45
N ALA A 76 13.78 2.27 19.72
CA ALA A 76 12.99 3.35 20.28
C ALA A 76 11.86 2.84 21.20
N GLY A 77 11.28 1.67 20.88
CA GLY A 77 10.25 1.00 21.68
C GLY A 77 10.81 0.20 22.86
N ALA A 78 12.03 -0.32 22.78
CA ALA A 78 12.71 -1.01 23.88
C ALA A 78 13.20 -0.03 24.96
N ALA A 79 13.44 1.24 24.60
CA ALA A 79 13.74 2.30 25.56
C ALA A 79 12.51 2.79 26.37
N ALA A 80 11.30 2.32 26.06
CA ALA A 80 10.05 2.79 26.69
C ALA A 80 9.40 1.79 27.66
N VAL A 81 10.01 0.64 27.95
CA VAL A 81 9.51 -0.28 28.99
C VAL A 81 10.43 -0.21 30.21
N PRO A 82 10.05 0.53 31.28
CA PRO A 82 10.78 0.50 32.54
C PRO A 82 10.55 -0.85 33.20
N ASP A 83 11.51 -1.76 33.02
CA ASP A 83 11.66 -2.93 33.88
C ASP A 83 12.05 -2.43 35.28
N ARG A 84 11.23 -2.71 36.28
CA ARG A 84 11.54 -2.46 37.69
C ARG A 84 12.00 -3.77 38.34
N PRO A 85 13.31 -4.08 38.37
CA PRO A 85 13.84 -5.08 39.28
C PRO A 85 14.30 -4.37 40.55
N GLY A 86 13.48 -4.39 41.60
CA GLY A 86 13.81 -3.64 42.81
C GLY A 86 12.89 -3.86 44.00
N ALA A 87 12.73 -5.11 44.43
CA ALA A 87 12.31 -5.42 45.79
C ALA A 87 12.98 -6.71 46.26
N ALA A 88 14.30 -6.63 46.51
CA ALA A 88 14.93 -7.47 47.51
C ALA A 88 14.91 -6.69 48.83
N PRO A 89 14.59 -7.36 49.94
CA PRO A 89 15.48 -7.27 51.09
C PRO A 89 15.90 -8.71 51.45
N ALA A 90 17.18 -9.04 51.27
CA ALA A 90 18.25 -8.76 52.22
C ALA A 90 18.39 -9.89 53.25
N GLY A 91 19.55 -10.54 53.19
CA GLY A 91 20.30 -11.00 54.36
C GLY A 91 19.71 -12.19 55.12
N GLY A 92 20.27 -13.38 54.87
CA GLY A 92 20.34 -14.38 55.92
C GLY A 92 21.44 -14.00 56.92
N VAL A 93 21.14 -13.98 58.22
CA VAL A 93 22.09 -14.15 59.33
C VAL A 93 21.33 -14.71 60.55
N ASP A 94 22.03 -15.55 61.33
CA ASP A 94 21.76 -15.99 62.72
C ASP A 94 20.69 -17.09 62.88
N GLU A 95 21.04 -18.37 63.05
CA GLU A 95 21.76 -18.95 64.20
C GLU A 95 21.17 -18.47 65.53
N ARG A 96 20.37 -19.32 66.21
CA ARG A 96 20.26 -19.53 67.68
C ARG A 96 18.91 -20.16 68.05
N GLN A 97 18.98 -21.07 69.02
CA GLN A 97 17.88 -21.66 69.82
C GLN A 97 16.90 -22.57 69.04
N GLY A 98 16.88 -23.89 69.19
CA GLY A 98 17.12 -24.70 70.39
C GLY A 98 15.83 -24.82 71.20
N ARG A 99 15.23 -26.04 71.19
CA ARG A 99 14.43 -26.75 72.22
C ARG A 99 13.45 -25.95 73.12
N PRO A 100 12.31 -26.52 73.53
CA PRO A 100 12.21 -27.87 74.11
C PRO A 100 11.24 -28.83 73.40
#